data_AF-A0AAV6UBA7-F1
#
_entry.id   AF-A0AAV6UBA7-F1
#
_cell.length_a   1.000
_cell.length_b   1.000
_cell.length_c   1.000
_cell.angle_alpha   90.00
_cell.angle_beta   90.00
_cell.angle_gamma   90.00
#
_symmetry.space_group_name_H-M   'P 1'
#
loop_
_entity.id
_entity.type
_entity.pdbx_description
1 polymer ?
#
loop_
_entity_poly.entity_id
_entity_poly.type
_entity_poly.pdbx_seq_one_letter_code
_entity_poly.pdbx_strand_id
1 'polypeptide(L)'
;MKSLHAPPIMMSETQFISSCPSTHIDTVILVARNATEEYSFGIPFFPMDKTRIPSPITPSDEEAGILKSECRRIREFLESNRLMLLTTFEEFLREMKMSIEDYLKITRASLSKDKVFIACRPCEAFINNYSSKILKLNRANMDIQYVLDGYACCCYIIDYINER
;
A
#
# COMPACT_ATOMS: atom_id res chain seq x y z
N MET A 1 19.50 5.55 -22.08
CA MET A 1 18.69 6.20 -21.02
C MET A 1 17.24 6.12 -21.46
N LYS A 2 16.46 5.20 -20.90
CA LYS A 2 15.03 5.04 -21.24
C LYS A 2 14.26 6.11 -20.46
N SER A 3 13.55 6.98 -21.16
CA SER A 3 12.64 7.95 -20.56
C SER A 3 11.54 7.21 -19.80
N LEU A 4 11.44 7.41 -18.49
CA LEU A 4 10.19 7.10 -17.76
C LEU A 4 9.22 8.24 -18.07
N HIS A 5 8.43 8.06 -19.12
CA HIS A 5 7.26 8.87 -19.35
C HIS A 5 6.14 8.24 -18.50
N ALA A 6 5.76 8.86 -17.39
CA ALA A 6 4.53 8.50 -16.71
C ALA A 6 3.37 8.97 -17.62
N PRO A 7 2.47 8.08 -18.08
CA PRO A 7 1.35 8.52 -18.89
C PRO A 7 0.42 9.39 -18.05
N PRO A 8 -0.28 10.36 -18.67
CA PRO A 8 -1.29 11.15 -17.96
C PRO A 8 -2.39 10.21 -17.46
N ILE A 9 -2.60 10.20 -16.15
CA ILE A 9 -3.65 9.40 -15.51
C ILE A 9 -5.00 9.93 -16.00
N MET A 10 -5.56 9.28 -17.01
CA MET A 10 -6.92 9.51 -17.47
C MET A 10 -7.87 8.96 -16.40
N MET A 11 -8.29 9.82 -15.47
CA MET A 11 -9.33 9.53 -14.50
C MET A 11 -10.66 9.29 -15.24
N SER A 12 -10.96 8.03 -15.55
CA SER A 12 -12.28 7.63 -16.07
C SER A 12 -13.16 7.12 -14.93
N GLU A 13 -14.28 7.83 -14.74
CA GLU A 13 -15.46 7.56 -13.92
C GLU A 13 -15.30 6.92 -12.52
N THR A 14 -15.52 7.77 -11.51
CA THR A 14 -15.63 7.42 -10.08
C THR A 14 -16.80 6.44 -9.80
N GLN A 15 -16.47 5.16 -9.78
CA GLN A 15 -17.20 4.07 -9.13
C GLN A 15 -17.38 4.19 -7.61
N PHE A 16 -18.49 4.74 -7.11
CA PHE A 16 -18.87 4.57 -5.70
C PHE A 16 -19.33 3.13 -5.43
N ILE A 17 -18.49 2.31 -4.78
CA ILE A 17 -18.90 1.00 -4.26
C ILE A 17 -18.82 1.04 -2.73
N SER A 18 -19.99 1.06 -2.08
CA SER A 18 -20.09 0.98 -0.62
C SER A 18 -20.17 -0.49 -0.18
N SER A 19 -19.16 -0.99 0.53
CA SER A 19 -19.29 -2.31 1.17
C SER A 19 -18.30 -2.58 2.31
N CYS A 20 -17.91 -1.56 3.10
CA CYS A 20 -17.30 -1.81 4.42
C CYS A 20 -18.27 -1.38 5.53
N PRO A 21 -18.91 -2.31 6.28
CA PRO A 21 -20.02 -2.00 7.18
C PRO A 21 -19.67 -1.20 8.45
N SER A 22 -18.39 -0.90 8.71
CA SER A 22 -17.95 -0.42 10.02
C SER A 22 -17.50 1.05 10.09
N THR A 23 -17.62 1.81 9.01
CA THR A 23 -17.34 3.25 9.03
C THR A 23 -18.51 4.00 8.40
N HIS A 24 -19.19 4.84 9.19
CA HIS A 24 -20.19 5.83 8.72
C HIS A 24 -19.55 6.96 7.89
N ILE A 25 -18.77 6.59 6.89
CA ILE A 25 -18.16 7.46 5.91
C ILE A 25 -18.27 6.69 4.61
N ASP A 26 -18.86 7.32 3.59
CA ASP A 26 -18.86 6.81 2.22
C ASP A 26 -17.42 6.51 1.81
N THR A 27 -16.99 5.26 1.95
CA THR A 27 -15.67 4.82 1.51
C THR A 27 -15.67 4.91 -0.01
N VAL A 28 -15.04 5.96 -0.53
CA VAL A 28 -14.76 6.08 -1.96
C VAL A 28 -13.65 5.08 -2.27
N ILE A 29 -14.02 3.83 -2.55
CA ILE A 29 -13.11 2.87 -3.15
C ILE A 29 -12.96 3.32 -4.61
N LEU A 30 -11.84 3.98 -4.94
CA LEU A 30 -11.44 4.13 -6.33
C LEU A 30 -11.01 2.76 -6.84
N VAL A 31 -11.99 1.92 -7.21
CA VAL A 31 -11.72 0.69 -7.94
C VAL A 31 -11.30 1.10 -9.34
N ALA A 32 -10.00 1.02 -9.63
CA ALA A 32 -9.52 1.05 -11.01
C ALA A 32 -10.20 -0.10 -11.76
N ARG A 33 -11.14 0.24 -12.65
CA ARG A 33 -11.97 -0.72 -13.38
C ARG A 33 -11.18 -1.55 -14.40
N ASN A 34 -9.95 -1.16 -14.71
CA ASN A 34 -9.11 -1.84 -15.70
C ASN A 34 -7.88 -2.42 -15.01
N ALA A 35 -7.89 -3.74 -14.83
CA ALA A 35 -6.81 -4.54 -14.24
C ALA A 35 -5.54 -4.65 -15.13
N THR A 36 -5.32 -3.70 -16.03
CA THR A 36 -4.21 -3.70 -17.00
C THR A 36 -3.15 -2.64 -16.73
N GLU A 37 -3.41 -1.67 -15.85
CA GLU A 37 -2.39 -0.72 -15.41
C GLU A 37 -1.79 -1.20 -14.09
N GLU A 38 -0.48 -1.50 -14.12
CA GLU A 38 0.30 -1.81 -12.93
C GLU A 38 0.10 -0.72 -11.87
N TYR A 39 -0.30 -1.09 -10.67
CA TYR A 39 -0.53 -0.12 -9.59
C TYR A 39 0.79 0.60 -9.25
N SER A 40 0.85 1.89 -9.59
CA SER A 40 2.08 2.70 -9.59
C SER A 40 2.67 3.05 -8.22
N PHE A 41 2.14 2.53 -7.11
CA PHE A 41 2.54 2.92 -5.75
C PHE A 41 2.71 1.75 -4.77
N GLY A 42 2.93 0.54 -5.29
CA GLY A 42 3.21 -0.63 -4.47
C GLY A 42 1.99 -1.23 -3.77
N ILE A 43 0.78 -0.90 -4.24
CA ILE A 43 -0.49 -1.54 -3.87
C ILE A 43 -0.44 -3.01 -4.32
N PRO A 44 -0.94 -3.98 -3.53
CA PRO A 44 -1.56 -3.80 -2.21
C PRO A 44 -0.59 -3.34 -1.12
N PHE A 45 -1.07 -2.45 -0.25
CA PHE A 45 -0.37 -2.12 0.99
C PHE A 45 -0.38 -3.32 1.94
N PHE A 46 0.71 -3.54 2.67
CA PHE A 46 0.79 -4.59 3.68
C PHE A 46 -0.12 -4.24 4.87
N PRO A 47 -1.12 -5.08 5.20
CA PRO A 47 -1.96 -4.87 6.37
C PRO A 47 -1.14 -4.86 7.66
N MET A 48 -1.54 -4.04 8.63
CA MET A 48 -0.87 -3.94 9.92
C MET A 48 -1.89 -3.68 11.02
N ASP A 49 -1.76 -4.38 12.15
CA ASP A 49 -2.51 -4.12 13.40
C ASP A 49 -2.20 -2.74 14.01
N LYS A 50 -0.96 -2.25 13.84
CA LYS A 50 -0.53 -0.94 14.36
C LYS A 50 0.49 -0.29 13.44
N THR A 51 0.57 1.03 13.51
CA THR A 51 1.55 1.82 12.78
C THR A 51 2.96 1.46 13.26
N ARG A 52 3.87 1.17 12.32
CA ARG A 52 5.25 0.77 12.59
C ARG A 52 6.21 1.44 11.62
N ILE A 53 7.45 1.58 12.07
CA ILE A 53 8.57 2.05 11.24
C ILE A 53 9.64 0.96 11.21
N PRO A 54 9.39 -0.15 10.50
CA PRO A 54 10.36 -1.23 10.37
C PRO A 54 11.57 -0.79 9.53
N SER A 55 12.77 -1.11 10.03
CA SER A 55 14.00 -0.98 9.25
C SER A 55 14.25 -2.21 8.37
N PRO A 56 14.79 -2.04 7.15
CA PRO A 56 15.19 -3.13 6.28
C PRO A 56 16.10 -4.15 6.96
N ILE A 57 16.04 -5.38 6.49
CA ILE A 57 17.00 -6.41 6.85
C ILE A 57 17.71 -6.90 5.59
N THR A 58 18.98 -7.27 5.73
CA THR A 58 19.76 -7.96 4.71
C THR A 58 19.77 -9.45 5.04
N PRO A 59 18.84 -10.25 4.48
CA PRO A 59 18.85 -11.70 4.69
C PRO A 59 20.05 -12.36 3.99
N SER A 60 20.39 -13.57 4.39
CA SER A 60 21.31 -14.43 3.63
C SER A 60 20.76 -14.72 2.22
N ASP A 61 21.61 -15.05 1.25
CA ASP A 61 21.19 -15.31 -0.14
C ASP A 61 20.12 -16.42 -0.23
N GLU A 62 20.27 -17.48 0.57
CA GLU A 62 19.30 -18.58 0.64
C GLU A 62 17.95 -18.12 1.24
N GLU A 63 18.00 -17.34 2.32
CA GLU A 63 16.81 -16.79 2.97
C GLU A 63 16.11 -15.75 2.09
N ALA A 64 16.86 -14.98 1.30
CA ALA A 64 16.33 -13.95 0.43
C ALA A 64 15.36 -14.54 -0.60
N GLY A 65 15.69 -15.70 -1.17
CA GLY A 65 14.82 -16.41 -2.11
C GLY A 65 13.49 -16.82 -1.46
N ILE A 66 13.56 -17.37 -0.24
CA ILE A 66 12.37 -17.80 0.51
C ILE A 66 11.49 -16.60 0.86
N LEU A 67 12.08 -15.56 1.46
CA LEU A 67 11.35 -14.35 1.88
C LEU A 67 10.73 -13.61 0.69
N LYS A 68 11.39 -13.59 -0.46
CA LYS A 68 10.85 -13.02 -1.70
C LYS A 68 9.65 -13.82 -2.20
N SER A 69 9.71 -15.15 -2.11
CA SER A 69 8.61 -16.03 -2.54
C SER A 69 7.38 -15.88 -1.63
N GLU A 70 7.59 -15.79 -0.32
CA GLU A 70 6.53 -15.54 0.66
C GLU A 70 5.93 -14.14 0.53
N CYS A 71 6.76 -13.12 0.28
CA CYS A 71 6.30 -11.76 -0.01
C CYS A 71 5.38 -11.72 -1.24
N ARG A 72 5.74 -12.46 -2.30
CA ARG A 72 4.90 -12.61 -3.48
C ARG A 72 3.58 -13.31 -3.14
N ARG A 73 3.61 -14.38 -2.35
CA ARG A 73 2.42 -15.09 -1.88
C ARG A 73 1.44 -14.17 -1.12
N ILE A 74 1.95 -13.30 -0.26
CA ILE A 74 1.15 -12.30 0.46
C ILE A 74 0.45 -11.36 -0.52
N ARG A 75 1.18 -10.83 -1.52
CA ARG A 75 0.61 -9.91 -2.52
C ARG A 75 -0.47 -10.59 -3.35
N GLU A 76 -0.18 -11.78 -3.88
CA GLU A 76 -1.13 -12.58 -4.67
C GLU A 76 -2.40 -12.91 -3.88
N PHE A 77 -2.27 -13.22 -2.58
CA PHE A 77 -3.41 -13.46 -1.70
C PHE A 77 -4.28 -12.21 -1.57
N LEU A 78 -3.68 -11.03 -1.32
CA LEU A 78 -4.41 -9.77 -1.19
C LEU A 78 -5.10 -9.38 -2.51
N GLU A 79 -4.45 -9.61 -3.65
CA GLU A 79 -5.02 -9.35 -4.97
C GLU A 79 -6.19 -10.27 -5.31
N SER A 80 -6.05 -11.57 -5.04
CA SER A 80 -7.11 -12.57 -5.27
C SER A 80 -8.31 -12.37 -4.35
N ASN A 81 -8.06 -11.83 -3.15
CA ASN A 81 -9.05 -11.65 -2.09
C ASN A 81 -9.43 -10.18 -1.87
N ARG A 82 -9.36 -9.36 -2.93
CA ARG A 82 -9.69 -7.92 -2.90
C ARG A 82 -11.03 -7.56 -2.25
N LEU A 83 -12.03 -8.41 -2.48
CA LEU A 83 -13.39 -8.23 -1.98
C LEU A 83 -13.64 -8.98 -0.66
N MET A 84 -12.63 -9.63 -0.11
CA MET A 84 -12.77 -10.44 1.09
C MET A 84 -13.01 -9.52 2.28
N LEU A 85 -14.05 -9.84 3.06
CA LEU A 85 -14.42 -9.12 4.28
C LEU A 85 -13.51 -9.49 5.46
N LEU A 86 -12.22 -9.78 5.23
CA LEU A 86 -11.28 -9.96 6.34
C LEU A 86 -11.23 -8.66 7.13
N THR A 87 -11.82 -8.70 8.33
CA THR A 87 -12.02 -7.50 9.13
C THR A 87 -10.82 -7.20 10.00
N THR A 88 -10.07 -8.23 10.40
CA THR A 88 -8.95 -8.07 11.34
C THR A 88 -7.63 -8.59 10.78
N PHE A 89 -6.54 -8.04 11.31
CA PHE A 89 -5.20 -8.48 10.99
C PHE A 89 -4.91 -9.91 11.47
N GLU A 90 -5.50 -10.32 12.61
CA GLU A 90 -5.33 -11.67 13.15
C GLU A 90 -5.97 -12.74 12.26
N GLU A 91 -7.17 -12.49 11.73
CA GLU A 91 -7.82 -13.38 10.75
C GLU A 91 -6.97 -13.53 9.50
N PHE A 92 -6.40 -12.42 9.01
CA PHE A 92 -5.49 -12.44 7.87
C PHE A 92 -4.24 -13.30 8.12
N LEU A 93 -3.56 -13.14 9.27
CA LEU A 93 -2.40 -13.97 9.61
C LEU A 93 -2.77 -15.46 9.73
N ARG A 94 -3.96 -15.77 10.24
CA ARG A 94 -4.48 -17.14 10.35
C ARG A 94 -4.69 -17.78 8.99
N GLU A 95 -5.32 -17.08 8.05
CA GLU A 95 -5.50 -17.56 6.67
C GLU A 95 -4.16 -17.77 5.96
N MET A 96 -3.21 -16.85 6.19
CA MET A 96 -1.85 -16.93 5.64
C MET A 96 -0.96 -17.97 6.35
N LYS A 97 -1.44 -18.58 7.45
CA LYS A 97 -0.73 -19.56 8.29
C LYS A 97 0.65 -19.08 8.73
N MET A 98 0.74 -17.84 9.20
CA MET A 98 2.00 -17.20 9.58
C MET A 98 1.93 -16.54 10.95
N SER A 99 3.06 -16.49 11.65
CA SER A 99 3.19 -15.68 12.85
C SER A 99 3.36 -14.20 12.50
N ILE A 100 3.09 -13.32 13.47
CA ILE A 100 3.37 -11.88 13.30
C ILE A 100 4.86 -11.60 13.08
N GLU A 101 5.75 -12.41 13.69
CA GLU A 101 7.20 -12.25 13.59
C GLU A 101 7.69 -12.60 12.18
N ASP A 102 7.20 -13.71 11.63
CA ASP A 102 7.52 -14.12 10.25
C ASP A 102 7.00 -13.09 9.25
N TYR A 103 5.77 -12.62 9.44
CA TYR A 103 5.19 -11.58 8.61
C TYR A 103 6.05 -10.31 8.61
N LEU A 104 6.43 -9.82 9.79
CA LEU A 104 7.29 -8.64 9.91
C LEU A 104 8.68 -8.89 9.32
N LYS A 105 9.26 -10.09 9.46
CA LYS A 105 10.53 -10.46 8.80
C LYS A 105 10.40 -10.37 7.28
N ILE A 106 9.33 -10.90 6.71
CA ILE A 106 9.05 -10.84 5.27
C ILE A 106 8.86 -9.38 4.81
N THR A 107 8.05 -8.60 5.53
CA THR A 107 7.84 -7.19 5.20
C THR A 107 9.17 -6.42 5.25
N ARG A 108 9.99 -6.62 6.27
CA ARG A 108 11.31 -5.96 6.41
C ARG A 108 12.28 -6.35 5.30
N ALA A 109 12.29 -7.60 4.87
CA ALA A 109 13.13 -8.07 3.77
C ALA A 109 12.71 -7.50 2.41
N SER A 110 11.45 -7.05 2.29
CA SER A 110 10.96 -6.40 1.07
C SER A 110 11.35 -4.92 0.95
N LEU A 111 11.89 -4.32 2.00
CA LEU A 111 12.22 -2.91 2.06
C LEU A 111 13.67 -2.64 1.61
N SER A 112 13.86 -1.55 0.87
CA SER A 112 15.19 -1.01 0.57
C SER A 112 15.61 0.12 1.52
N LYS A 113 14.64 0.75 2.19
CA LYS A 113 14.81 1.87 3.14
C LYS A 113 13.77 1.77 4.25
N ASP A 114 14.01 2.43 5.36
CA ASP A 114 13.01 2.59 6.43
C ASP A 114 11.71 3.14 5.82
N LYS A 115 10.58 2.54 6.21
CA LYS A 115 9.26 2.91 5.69
C LYS A 115 8.24 2.92 6.80
N VAL A 116 7.37 3.93 6.81
CA VAL A 116 6.21 3.94 7.71
C VAL A 116 5.12 3.05 7.12
N PHE A 117 4.74 2.02 7.87
CA PHE A 117 3.52 1.28 7.63
C PHE A 117 2.46 1.78 8.58
N ILE A 118 1.32 2.23 8.05
CA ILE A 118 0.17 2.67 8.84
C ILE A 118 -0.65 1.45 9.22
N ALA A 119 -1.27 1.48 10.40
CA ALA A 119 -2.29 0.52 10.78
C ALA A 119 -3.39 0.49 9.71
N CYS A 120 -3.61 -0.68 9.10
CA CYS A 120 -4.49 -0.84 7.95
C CYS A 120 -5.08 -2.25 7.98
N ARG A 121 -6.41 -2.34 7.88
CA ARG A 121 -7.09 -3.63 7.81
C ARG A 121 -6.86 -4.29 6.45
N PRO A 122 -6.96 -5.62 6.34
CA PRO A 122 -6.81 -6.31 5.06
C PRO A 122 -7.74 -5.76 3.96
N CYS A 123 -8.98 -5.42 4.31
CA CYS A 123 -9.96 -4.82 3.39
C CYS A 123 -9.61 -3.38 2.94
N GLU A 124 -8.70 -2.70 3.64
CA GLU A 124 -8.25 -1.33 3.34
C GLU A 124 -6.92 -1.31 2.56
N ALA A 125 -6.31 -2.48 2.28
CA ALA A 125 -5.01 -2.62 1.62
C ALA A 125 -4.93 -1.97 0.23
N PHE A 126 -6.06 -1.67 -0.39
CA PHE A 126 -6.17 -1.04 -1.71
C PHE A 126 -6.60 0.43 -1.67
N ILE A 127 -6.73 1.01 -0.47
CA ILE A 127 -7.17 2.38 -0.26
C ILE A 127 -5.95 3.23 0.09
N ASN A 128 -5.77 4.35 -0.62
CA ASN A 128 -4.73 5.32 -0.28
C ASN A 128 -5.03 5.98 1.07
N ASN A 129 -3.97 6.37 1.78
CA ASN A 129 -4.13 7.13 3.01
C ASN A 129 -4.82 8.46 2.72
N TYR A 130 -5.87 8.75 3.48
CA TYR A 130 -6.68 9.93 3.30
C TYR A 130 -6.92 10.63 4.64
N SER A 131 -7.01 11.96 4.60
CA SER A 131 -7.50 12.74 5.74
C SER A 131 -8.98 13.00 5.56
N SER A 132 -9.81 12.52 6.49
CA SER A 132 -11.27 12.71 6.42
C SER A 132 -11.68 14.18 6.36
N LYS A 133 -10.92 15.08 7.00
CA LYS A 133 -11.15 16.53 6.94
C LYS A 133 -10.86 17.07 5.54
N ILE A 134 -9.72 16.70 4.95
CA ILE A 134 -9.34 17.17 3.61
C ILE A 134 -10.29 16.57 2.57
N LEU A 135 -10.63 15.28 2.67
CA LEU A 135 -11.54 14.61 1.73
C LEU A 135 -12.94 15.28 1.69
N LYS A 136 -13.44 15.74 2.84
CA LYS A 136 -14.72 16.47 2.92
C LYS A 136 -14.68 17.82 2.21
N LEU A 137 -13.53 18.52 2.27
CA LEU A 137 -13.34 19.82 1.65
C LEU A 137 -12.99 19.70 0.17
N ASN A 138 -12.19 18.70 -0.16
CA ASN A 138 -11.63 18.44 -1.47
C ASN A 138 -11.85 16.96 -1.80
N ARG A 139 -12.86 16.68 -2.63
CA ARG A 139 -13.29 15.32 -3.02
C ARG A 139 -12.37 14.70 -4.08
N ALA A 140 -11.07 14.85 -3.91
CA ALA A 140 -10.05 14.35 -4.80
C ALA A 140 -9.31 13.17 -4.16
N ASN A 141 -8.71 12.31 -4.99
CA ASN A 141 -7.77 11.30 -4.50
C ASN A 141 -6.60 12.00 -3.79
N MET A 142 -6.22 11.49 -2.62
CA MET A 142 -5.10 12.02 -1.85
C MET A 142 -4.00 10.99 -1.80
N ASP A 143 -2.77 11.44 -2.03
CA ASP A 143 -1.57 10.66 -1.82
C ASP A 143 -0.81 11.25 -0.62
N ILE A 144 -1.17 10.79 0.59
CA ILE A 144 -0.56 11.25 1.85
C ILE A 144 0.44 10.20 2.32
N GLN A 145 1.71 10.61 2.43
CA GLN A 145 2.80 9.75 2.86
C GLN A 145 3.62 10.41 3.97
N TYR A 146 4.11 9.60 4.91
CA TYR A 146 5.05 10.06 5.92
C TYR A 146 6.45 10.18 5.33
N VAL A 147 7.12 11.28 5.63
CA VAL A 147 8.51 11.52 5.25
C VAL A 147 9.41 11.10 6.41
N LEU A 148 10.28 10.13 6.16
CA LEU A 148 11.34 9.72 7.11
C LEU A 148 12.69 10.36 6.80
N ASP A 149 12.91 10.77 5.55
CA ASP A 149 14.14 11.41 5.08
C ASP A 149 13.79 12.78 4.49
N GLY A 150 14.12 13.84 5.24
CA GLY A 150 13.88 15.23 4.82
C GLY A 150 14.68 15.61 3.57
N TYR A 151 15.87 15.05 3.37
CA TYR A 151 16.66 15.30 2.17
C TYR A 151 15.99 14.68 0.94
N ALA A 152 15.54 13.42 1.04
CA ALA A 152 14.79 12.77 -0.04
C ALA A 152 13.51 13.55 -0.40
N CYS A 153 12.82 14.15 0.59
CA CYS A 153 11.68 15.02 0.34
C CYS A 153 12.06 16.30 -0.41
N CYS A 154 13.15 16.97 -0.03
CA CYS A 154 13.65 18.13 -0.77
C CYS A 154 14.03 17.77 -2.21
N CYS A 155 14.75 16.66 -2.43
CA CYS A 155 15.07 16.17 -3.77
C CYS A 155 13.80 15.93 -4.59
N TYR A 156 12.80 15.26 -4.03
CA TYR A 156 11.52 15.03 -4.70
C TYR A 156 10.82 16.33 -5.11
N ILE A 157 10.81 17.35 -4.23
CA ILE A 157 10.23 18.66 -4.55
C ILE A 157 11.02 19.35 -5.67
N ILE A 158 12.36 19.30 -5.62
CA ILE A 158 13.23 19.88 -6.64
C ILE A 158 12.99 19.21 -7.99
N ASP A 159 12.97 17.87 -8.01
CA ASP A 159 12.69 17.08 -9.21
C ASP A 159 11.32 17.46 -9.79
N TYR A 160 10.29 17.55 -8.95
CA TYR A 160 8.95 17.95 -9.38
C TYR A 160 8.88 19.38 -9.96
N ILE A 161 9.64 20.32 -9.40
CA ILE A 161 9.73 21.69 -9.92
C ILE A 161 10.48 21.70 -11.26
N ASN A 162 11.54 20.90 -11.38
CA ASN A 162 12.37 20.81 -12.58
C ASN A 162 11.72 20.01 -13.72
N GLU A 163 10.76 19.13 -13.40
CA GLU A 163 9.94 18.39 -14.37
C GLU A 163 8.84 19.27 -15.03
N ARG A 164 8.93 20.60 -14.90
CA ARG A 164 8.09 21.59 -15.59
C ARG A 164 8.83 22.35 -16.68
#